data_AF-A0A9Q3VVS7-F1
#
_entry.id   AF-A0A9Q3VVS7-F1
#
_cell.length_a   1.000
_cell.length_b   1.000
_cell.length_c   1.000
_cell.angle_alpha   90.00
_cell.angle_beta   90.00
_cell.angle_gamma   90.00
#
_symmetry.space_group_name_H-M   'P 1'
#
loop_
_entity.id
_entity.type
_entity.pdbx_description
1 polymer ?
#
loop_
_entity_poly.entity_id
_entity_poly.type
_entity_poly.pdbx_seq_one_letter_code
_entity_poly.pdbx_strand_id
1 'polypeptide(L)'
;MKAGPLVDGGAWVYRPVPERRVLIVPYGCTVLTPDRPPTLSHEHKQLGVFPVGEVPGLNLPDGYKQAITAWYRRRSEPPGNKPIRTGN
;
A
#
# COMPACT_ATOMS: atom_id res chain seq x y z
N MET A 1 -3.54 11.55 -9.08
CA MET A 1 -3.27 11.08 -7.71
C MET A 1 -2.06 11.82 -7.15
N LYS A 2 -1.91 11.88 -5.83
CA LYS A 2 -0.68 12.36 -5.16
C LYS A 2 -0.08 11.23 -4.35
N ALA A 3 1.20 10.93 -4.60
CA ALA A 3 1.94 9.97 -3.79
C ALA A 3 2.21 10.55 -2.40
N GLY A 4 1.99 9.73 -1.37
CA GLY A 4 2.45 9.95 -0.01
C GLY A 4 3.89 9.45 0.17
N PRO A 5 4.39 9.40 1.42
CA PRO A 5 5.69 8.79 1.67
C PRO A 5 5.66 7.29 1.39
N LEU A 6 6.86 6.70 1.32
CA LEU A 6 7.06 5.27 1.35
C LEU A 6 6.30 4.65 2.52
N VAL A 7 5.70 3.48 2.32
CA VAL A 7 5.07 2.75 3.42
C VAL A 7 6.17 2.20 4.34
N ASP A 8 6.16 2.61 5.62
CA ASP A 8 7.14 2.18 6.62
C ASP A 8 7.16 0.65 6.75
N GLY A 9 8.37 0.07 6.72
CA GLY A 9 8.56 -1.39 6.73
C GLY A 9 8.02 -2.11 5.49
N GLY A 10 7.59 -1.37 4.46
CA GLY A 10 6.93 -1.90 3.27
C GLY A 10 7.86 -2.19 2.10
N ALA A 11 9.18 -2.02 2.17
CA ALA A 11 10.07 -2.40 1.07
C ALA A 11 10.53 -3.86 1.24
N TRP A 12 10.37 -4.70 0.21
CA TRP A 12 10.80 -6.10 0.25
C TRP A 12 11.27 -6.62 -1.11
N VAL A 13 12.05 -7.70 -1.11
CA VAL A 13 12.37 -8.44 -2.33
C VAL A 13 11.32 -9.52 -2.55
N TYR A 14 10.60 -9.43 -3.67
CA TYR A 14 9.65 -10.42 -4.13
C TYR A 14 10.29 -11.34 -5.18
N ARG A 15 9.97 -12.64 -5.13
CA ARG A 15 10.42 -13.63 -6.10
C ARG A 15 9.20 -14.26 -6.79
N PRO A 16 8.69 -13.66 -7.88
CA PRO A 16 7.53 -14.21 -8.59
C PRO A 16 7.83 -15.54 -9.28
N VAL A 17 9.08 -15.76 -9.69
CA VAL A 17 9.59 -17.01 -10.28
C VAL A 17 11.01 -17.26 -9.76
N PRO A 18 11.51 -18.51 -9.69
CA PRO A 18 12.73 -18.86 -8.97
C PRO A 18 13.98 -18.03 -9.34
N GLU A 19 14.12 -17.65 -10.62
CA GLU A 19 15.30 -16.96 -11.17
C GLU A 19 15.19 -15.43 -11.14
N ARG A 20 14.04 -14.86 -10.72
CA ARG A 20 13.81 -13.42 -10.75
C ARG A 20 13.57 -12.85 -9.37
N ARG A 21 14.36 -11.85 -9.00
CA ARG A 21 14.15 -11.04 -7.79
C ARG A 21 13.72 -9.65 -8.22
N VAL A 22 12.65 -9.16 -7.61
CA VAL A 22 12.10 -7.82 -7.85
C VAL A 22 12.07 -7.09 -6.52
N LEU A 23 12.66 -5.90 -6.46
CA LEU A 23 12.49 -5.03 -5.30
C LEU A 23 11.12 -4.34 -5.42
N ILE A 24 10.27 -4.54 -4.42
CA ILE A 24 8.98 -3.85 -4.31
C ILE A 24 9.13 -2.69 -3.34
N VAL A 25 8.71 -1.50 -3.77
CA VAL A 25 8.78 -0.24 -3.02
C VAL A 25 7.39 0.42 -3.08
N PRO A 26 6.47 0.11 -2.14
CA PRO A 26 5.10 0.57 -2.20
C PRO A 26 4.94 1.98 -1.64
N TYR A 27 4.19 2.81 -2.36
CA TYR A 27 3.78 4.13 -1.93
C TYR A 27 2.27 4.18 -1.76
N GLY A 28 1.82 4.70 -0.61
CA GLY A 28 0.43 5.06 -0.44
C GLY A 28 0.09 6.27 -1.31
N CYS A 29 -1.06 6.27 -1.97
CA CYS A 29 -1.49 7.39 -2.81
C CYS A 29 -2.87 7.90 -2.39
N THR A 30 -3.09 9.20 -2.53
CA THR A 30 -4.42 9.81 -2.44
C THR A 30 -4.91 10.13 -3.84
N VAL A 31 -6.07 9.58 -4.21
CA VAL A 31 -6.76 9.90 -5.47
C VAL A 31 -7.33 11.33 -5.34
N LEU A 32 -6.98 12.21 -6.29
CA LEU A 32 -7.42 13.61 -6.28
C LEU A 32 -8.71 13.84 -7.09
N THR A 33 -9.14 12.82 -7.82
CA THR A 33 -10.32 12.82 -8.70
C THR A 33 -11.16 11.58 -8.38
N PRO A 34 -11.74 11.48 -7.17
CA PRO A 34 -12.42 10.26 -6.71
C PRO A 34 -13.64 9.90 -7.56
N ASP A 35 -14.27 10.88 -8.20
CA ASP A 35 -15.46 10.68 -9.05
C ASP A 35 -15.13 10.09 -10.43
N ARG A 36 -13.85 10.10 -10.81
CA ARG A 36 -13.41 9.48 -12.06
C ARG A 36 -13.20 7.98 -11.84
N PRO A 37 -13.95 7.10 -12.54
CA PRO A 37 -13.74 5.67 -12.41
C PRO A 37 -12.33 5.30 -12.90
N PRO A 38 -11.67 4.34 -12.23
CA PRO A 38 -10.33 3.94 -12.65
C PRO A 38 -10.41 3.19 -13.99
N THR A 39 -9.40 3.37 -14.84
CA THR A 39 -9.39 2.82 -16.20
C THR A 39 -8.48 1.60 -16.26
N LEU A 40 -8.97 0.50 -16.84
CA LEU A 40 -8.18 -0.70 -17.09
C LEU A 40 -7.32 -0.51 -18.35
N SER A 41 -6.02 -0.70 -18.25
CA SER A 41 -5.11 -0.72 -19.39
C SER A 41 -4.86 -2.15 -19.87
N HIS A 42 -4.28 -2.30 -21.08
CA HIS A 42 -3.92 -3.60 -21.67
C HIS A 42 -2.93 -4.43 -20.83
N GLU A 43 -2.20 -3.80 -19.91
CA GLU A 43 -1.28 -4.51 -19.01
C GLU A 43 -2.02 -5.38 -17.98
N HIS A 44 -3.28 -5.06 -17.68
CA HIS A 44 -4.08 -5.73 -16.65
C HIS A 44 -5.36 -6.32 -17.24
N LYS A 45 -5.82 -7.44 -16.67
CA LYS A 45 -7.02 -8.15 -17.15
C LYS A 45 -8.31 -7.73 -16.44
N GLN A 46 -8.19 -7.27 -15.19
CA GLN A 46 -9.32 -6.93 -14.33
C GLN A 46 -8.91 -5.83 -13.34
N LEU A 47 -9.91 -5.08 -12.85
CA LEU A 47 -9.74 -4.03 -11.87
C LEU A 47 -10.94 -4.00 -10.94
N GLY A 48 -10.70 -3.78 -9.65
CA GLY A 48 -11.74 -3.67 -8.63
C GLY A 48 -11.37 -2.66 -7.56
N VAL A 49 -12.39 -2.13 -6.88
CA VAL A 49 -12.25 -1.26 -5.70
C VAL A 49 -12.77 -2.05 -4.51
N PHE A 50 -11.95 -2.20 -3.48
CA PHE A 50 -12.24 -3.04 -2.32
C PHE A 50 -12.17 -2.22 -1.03
N PRO A 51 -13.09 -2.42 -0.07
CA PRO A 51 -12.92 -1.91 1.28
C PRO A 51 -11.72 -2.59 1.95
N VAL A 52 -11.05 -1.86 2.86
CA VAL A 52 -9.84 -2.37 3.53
C VAL A 52 -10.08 -3.69 4.29
N GLY A 53 -11.30 -3.92 4.79
CA GLY A 53 -11.67 -5.14 5.50
C GLY A 53 -11.68 -6.41 4.62
N GLU A 54 -11.76 -6.27 3.30
CA GLU A 54 -11.74 -7.40 2.36
C GLU A 54 -10.33 -7.83 1.95
N VAL A 55 -9.32 -6.99 2.19
CA VAL A 55 -7.92 -7.24 1.81
C VAL A 55 -7.38 -8.60 2.27
N PRO A 56 -7.68 -9.10 3.49
CA PRO A 56 -7.22 -10.42 3.91
C PRO A 56 -7.67 -11.56 2.99
N GLY A 57 -8.87 -11.44 2.40
CA GLY A 57 -9.48 -12.45 1.52
C GLY A 57 -9.04 -12.37 0.06
N LEU A 58 -8.33 -11.31 -0.35
CA LEU A 58 -7.86 -11.16 -1.73
C LEU A 58 -6.73 -12.14 -2.03
N ASN A 59 -6.69 -12.64 -3.28
CA ASN A 59 -5.57 -13.41 -3.80
C ASN A 59 -4.38 -12.48 -4.12
N LEU A 60 -3.70 -12.03 -3.07
CA LEU A 60 -2.53 -11.17 -3.11
C LEU A 60 -1.40 -11.79 -2.27
N PRO A 61 -0.13 -11.68 -2.70
CA PRO A 61 0.99 -12.08 -1.84
C PRO A 61 1.03 -11.25 -0.55
N ASP A 62 1.53 -11.84 0.54
CA ASP A 62 1.45 -11.25 1.89
C ASP A 62 2.08 -9.85 2.00
N GLY A 63 3.19 -9.60 1.31
CA GLY A 63 3.85 -8.29 1.33
C GLY A 63 2.92 -7.16 0.84
N TYR A 64 2.05 -7.44 -0.13
CA TYR A 64 1.07 -6.47 -0.61
C TYR A 64 -0.01 -6.20 0.43
N LYS A 65 -0.55 -7.26 1.07
CA LYS A 65 -1.55 -7.13 2.13
C LYS A 65 -0.99 -6.32 3.31
N GLN A 66 0.23 -6.63 3.74
CA GLN A 66 0.95 -5.93 4.80
C GLN A 66 1.15 -4.44 4.47
N ALA A 67 1.59 -4.12 3.25
CA ALA A 67 1.78 -2.73 2.82
C ALA A 67 0.46 -1.94 2.79
N ILE A 68 -0.63 -2.56 2.33
CA ILE A 68 -1.97 -1.94 2.34
C ILE A 68 -2.40 -1.65 3.79
N THR A 69 -2.30 -2.64 4.69
CA THR A 69 -2.65 -2.47 6.11
C THR A 69 -1.81 -1.38 6.78
N ALA A 70 -0.49 -1.36 6.55
CA ALA A 70 0.40 -0.35 7.10
C ALA A 70 0.03 1.07 6.62
N TRP A 71 -0.29 1.23 5.34
CA TRP A 71 -0.76 2.50 4.80
C TRP A 71 -2.06 2.97 5.45
N TYR A 72 -3.04 2.06 5.61
CA TYR A 72 -4.31 2.40 6.24
C TYR A 72 -4.14 2.80 7.70
N ARG A 73 -3.33 2.06 8.47
CA ARG A 73 -3.01 2.41 9.85
C ARG A 73 -2.45 3.83 9.95
N ARG A 74 -1.49 4.19 9.09
CA ARG A 74 -0.90 5.54 9.04
C ARG A 74 -1.94 6.63 8.75
N ARG A 75 -2.96 6.34 7.93
CA ARG A 75 -4.05 7.29 7.63
C ARG A 75 -5.06 7.43 8.76
N SER A 76 -5.21 6.39 9.58
CA SER A 76 -6.12 6.37 10.73
C SER A 76 -5.49 7.00 11.98
N GLU A 77 -4.16 7.11 12.03
CA GLU A 77 -3.46 7.84 13.09
C GLU A 77 -3.71 9.35 12.91
N PRO A 78 -4.20 10.07 13.96
CA PRO A 78 -4.23 11.52 13.92
C PRO A 78 -2.80 12.04 13.71
N PRO A 79 -2.59 13.19 13.02
CA PRO A 79 -1.26 13.75 12.83
C PRO A 79 -0.53 13.83 14.19
N GLY A 80 0.55 13.07 14.30
CA GLY A 80 1.08 12.63 15.58
C GLY A 80 1.58 13.76 16.48
N ASN A 81 1.01 13.85 17.68
CA ASN A 81 1.75 14.25 18.88
C ASN A 81 2.74 13.12 19.19
N LYS A 82 3.96 13.21 18.68
CA LYS A 82 5.03 12.26 18.99
C LYS A 82 5.54 12.60 20.40
N PRO A 83 5.38 11.76 21.43
CA PRO A 83 5.95 12.08 22.73
C PRO A 83 7.48 12.15 22.57
N ILE A 84 8.03 13.31 22.93
CA ILE A 84 9.46 13.51 23.06
C ILE A 84 9.92 12.49 24.11
N ARG A 85 10.72 11.50 23.69
CA ARG A 85 11.45 10.67 24.63
C ARG A 85 12.49 11.56 25.29
N THR A 86 12.19 12.11 26.46
CA THR A 86 13.20 12.63 27.38
C THR A 86 13.99 11.42 27.86
N GLY A 87 15.20 11.26 27.35
CA GLY A 87 16.17 10.32 27.91
C GLY A 87 16.59 10.78 29.29
N ASN A 88 16.66 9.82 30.22
CA ASN A 88 17.51 9.91 31.41
C ASN A 88 18.91 9.42 31.05
#